data_AF-A0A363U1V2-F1
#
_entry.id   AF-A0A363U1V2-F1
#
_cell.length_a   1.000
_cell.length_b   1.000
_cell.length_c   1.000
_cell.angle_alpha   90.00
_cell.angle_beta   90.00
_cell.angle_gamma   90.00
#
_symmetry.space_group_name_H-M   'P 1'
#
loop_
_entity.id
_entity.type
_entity.pdbx_description
1 polymer ?
#
loop_
_entity_poly.entity_id
_entity_poly.type
_entity_poly.pdbx_seq_one_letter_code
_entity_poly.pdbx_strand_id
1 'polypeptide(L)'
;MANRKKVPVPGKVKNQGNGKFKIEKDKNNEIDIDIDVLENGDYEVEKLSVDDLPTTMYDGNPIRWFNNFAIKKNGQYINQRYKVTIQGISNMGRSRLVIFDGNGDPYYYTGPIANDSFELTDGDPAVGGAP
;
A
#
# COMPACT_ATOMS: atom_id res chain seq x y z
N MET A 1 -13.14 -5.72 -15.86
CA MET A 1 -12.19 -5.12 -14.90
C MET A 1 -13.00 -4.60 -13.73
N ALA A 2 -12.80 -5.13 -12.53
CA ALA A 2 -13.57 -4.68 -11.36
C ALA A 2 -13.06 -3.28 -10.98
N ASN A 3 -13.89 -2.26 -11.23
CA ASN A 3 -13.66 -0.90 -10.81
C ASN A 3 -13.76 -0.85 -9.27
N ARG A 4 -12.69 -1.21 -8.56
CA ARG A 4 -12.70 -1.25 -7.09
C ARG A 4 -12.83 0.18 -6.58
N LYS A 5 -13.88 0.42 -5.79
CA LYS A 5 -14.13 1.75 -5.23
C LYS A 5 -13.04 2.05 -4.20
N LYS A 6 -12.15 2.99 -4.51
CA LYS A 6 -11.25 3.58 -3.49
C LYS A 6 -12.10 4.33 -2.49
N VAL A 7 -12.08 3.90 -1.23
CA VAL A 7 -12.79 4.55 -0.12
C VAL A 7 -11.74 5.18 0.79
N PRO A 8 -11.55 6.51 0.71
CA PRO A 8 -10.63 7.22 1.59
C PRO A 8 -11.01 7.06 3.07
N VAL A 9 -10.01 6.87 3.93
CA VAL A 9 -10.16 6.92 5.39
C VAL A 9 -9.39 8.14 5.92
N PRO A 10 -10.08 9.27 6.17
CA PRO A 10 -9.42 10.52 6.52
C PRO A 10 -8.74 10.46 7.90
N GLY A 11 -7.70 11.27 8.09
CA GLY A 11 -7.02 11.43 9.39
C GLY A 11 -6.07 10.30 9.80
N LYS A 12 -5.87 9.30 8.93
CA LYS A 12 -4.96 8.16 9.17
C LYS A 12 -3.57 8.32 8.57
N VAL A 13 -3.32 9.42 7.87
CA VAL A 13 -2.02 9.71 7.26
C VAL A 13 -1.42 10.93 7.92
N LYS A 14 -0.18 10.81 8.39
CA LYS A 14 0.63 11.89 8.95
C LYS A 14 1.79 12.17 8.00
N ASN A 15 1.80 13.37 7.43
CA ASN A 15 2.94 13.86 6.65
C ASN A 15 4.09 14.21 7.61
N GLN A 16 5.24 13.56 7.43
CA GLN A 16 6.44 13.79 8.23
C GLN A 16 7.45 14.73 7.53
N GLY A 17 7.12 15.21 6.33
CA GLY A 17 7.96 16.06 5.49
C GLY A 17 8.88 15.24 4.58
N ASN A 18 9.44 15.90 3.55
CA ASN A 18 10.43 15.33 2.63
C ASN A 18 10.02 13.99 2.00
N GLY A 19 8.76 13.88 1.54
CA GLY A 19 8.25 12.65 0.90
C GLY A 19 7.98 11.49 1.88
N LYS A 20 8.10 11.72 3.19
CA LYS A 20 7.87 10.71 4.23
C LYS A 20 6.49 10.83 4.83
N PHE A 21 5.81 9.69 4.95
CA PHE A 21 4.47 9.62 5.54
C PHE A 21 4.36 8.43 6.47
N LYS A 22 3.67 8.62 7.59
CA LYS A 22 3.20 7.52 8.43
C LYS A 22 1.73 7.27 8.13
N ILE A 23 1.39 6.04 7.80
CA ILE A 23 0.02 5.59 7.59
C ILE A 23 -0.38 4.71 8.77
N GLU A 24 -1.30 5.20 9.57
CA GLU A 24 -1.80 4.51 10.77
C GLU A 24 -2.87 3.49 10.41
N LYS A 25 -2.92 2.39 11.16
CA LYS A 25 -3.99 1.41 11.01
C LYS A 25 -5.36 2.02 11.27
N ASP A 26 -6.36 1.56 10.53
CA ASP A 26 -7.76 1.85 10.82
C ASP A 26 -8.40 0.75 11.68
N LYS A 27 -8.08 -0.51 11.37
CA LYS A 27 -8.65 -1.70 11.99
C LYS A 27 -7.60 -2.55 12.70
N ASN A 28 -8.06 -3.44 13.58
CA ASN A 28 -7.19 -4.30 14.38
C ASN A 28 -6.38 -5.32 13.55
N ASN A 29 -6.85 -5.65 12.35
CA ASN A 29 -6.17 -6.53 11.41
C ASN A 29 -5.16 -5.81 10.51
N GLU A 30 -5.02 -4.50 10.64
CA GLU A 30 -4.03 -3.67 9.95
C GLU A 30 -2.89 -3.29 10.91
N ILE A 31 -1.80 -2.79 10.34
CA ILE A 31 -0.61 -2.32 11.05
C ILE A 31 -0.20 -0.94 10.53
N ASP A 32 0.46 -0.17 11.39
CA ASP A 32 1.08 1.08 10.99
C ASP A 32 2.21 0.78 10.00
N ILE A 33 2.32 1.60 8.96
CA ILE A 33 3.42 1.55 8.00
C ILE A 33 4.01 2.94 7.81
N ASP A 34 5.31 2.99 7.55
CA ASP A 34 5.99 4.20 7.11
C ASP A 34 6.31 4.08 5.63
N ILE A 35 6.12 5.17 4.89
CA ILE A 35 6.46 5.23 3.47
C ILE A 35 7.38 6.40 3.19
N ASP A 36 8.29 6.19 2.24
CA ASP A 36 9.25 7.19 1.76
C ASP A 36 9.14 7.25 0.24
N VAL A 37 8.57 8.34 -0.27
CA VAL A 37 8.49 8.59 -1.71
C VAL A 37 9.89 9.00 -2.18
N LEU A 38 10.50 8.16 -3.01
CA LEU A 38 11.93 8.27 -3.32
C LEU A 38 12.28 9.43 -4.25
N GLU A 39 11.27 10.00 -4.93
CA GLU A 39 11.42 11.16 -5.79
C GLU A 39 11.01 12.45 -5.08
N ASN A 40 11.67 13.55 -5.42
CA ASN A 40 11.32 14.85 -4.88
C ASN A 40 10.01 15.37 -5.50
N GLY A 41 9.13 15.87 -4.66
CA GLY A 41 7.89 16.51 -5.10
C GLY A 41 6.88 16.67 -3.97
N ASP A 42 5.82 17.40 -4.28
CA ASP A 42 4.67 17.57 -3.39
C ASP A 42 3.70 16.42 -3.62
N TYR A 43 3.85 15.39 -2.80
CA TYR A 43 2.99 14.21 -2.82
C TYR A 43 1.95 14.28 -1.70
N GLU A 44 0.80 13.71 -1.97
CA GLU A 44 -0.23 13.44 -0.99
C GLU A 44 -0.41 11.94 -0.86
N VAL A 45 -0.71 11.47 0.33
CA VAL A 45 -0.93 10.05 0.59
C VAL A 45 -2.26 9.90 1.29
N GLU A 46 -3.04 8.94 0.84
CA GLU A 46 -4.37 8.68 1.36
C GLU A 46 -4.47 7.23 1.83
N LYS A 47 -4.91 7.04 3.07
CA LYS A 47 -5.32 5.72 3.57
C LYS A 47 -6.60 5.32 2.86
N LEU A 48 -6.65 4.10 2.36
CA LEU A 48 -7.84 3.50 1.75
C LEU A 48 -8.43 2.44 2.67
N SER A 49 -9.74 2.23 2.64
CA SER A 49 -10.36 1.13 3.39
C SER A 49 -9.87 -0.21 2.86
N VAL A 50 -9.79 -1.19 3.76
CA VAL A 50 -9.62 -2.61 3.43
C VAL A 50 -10.95 -3.36 3.31
N ASP A 51 -12.08 -2.66 3.47
CA ASP A 51 -13.41 -3.24 3.21
C ASP A 51 -13.53 -3.66 1.74
N ASP A 52 -14.26 -4.75 1.52
CA ASP A 52 -14.50 -5.35 0.20
C ASP A 52 -13.23 -5.81 -0.54
N LEU A 53 -12.07 -5.84 0.14
CA LEU A 53 -10.87 -6.45 -0.41
C LEU A 53 -10.96 -7.98 -0.37
N PRO A 54 -10.29 -8.69 -1.30
CA PRO A 54 -10.22 -10.14 -1.28
C PRO A 54 -9.74 -10.67 0.07
N THR A 55 -10.43 -11.67 0.61
CA THR A 55 -10.09 -12.29 1.90
C THR A 55 -9.19 -13.51 1.75
N THR A 56 -9.00 -14.00 0.53
CA THR A 56 -8.20 -15.18 0.18
C THR A 56 -7.43 -14.95 -1.12
N MET A 57 -6.26 -15.56 -1.22
CA MET A 57 -5.44 -15.63 -2.42
C MET A 57 -6.04 -16.65 -3.40
N TYR A 58 -5.56 -16.64 -4.65
CA TYR A 58 -6.02 -17.57 -5.70
C TYR A 58 -5.81 -19.06 -5.36
N ASP A 59 -4.89 -19.35 -4.44
CA ASP A 59 -4.58 -20.69 -3.94
C ASP A 59 -5.38 -21.07 -2.67
N GLY A 60 -6.34 -20.22 -2.25
CA GLY A 60 -7.19 -20.41 -1.08
C GLY A 60 -6.57 -19.99 0.25
N ASN A 61 -5.31 -19.54 0.27
CA ASN A 61 -4.70 -19.06 1.51
C ASN A 61 -5.34 -17.75 1.97
N PRO A 62 -5.71 -17.61 3.26
CA PRO A 62 -6.26 -16.36 3.79
C PRO A 62 -5.30 -15.17 3.64
N ILE A 63 -5.82 -14.04 3.18
CA ILE A 63 -5.08 -12.78 3.10
C ILE A 63 -5.22 -12.03 4.43
N ARG A 64 -4.10 -11.51 4.92
CA ARG A 64 -4.09 -10.47 5.96
C ARG A 64 -3.57 -9.19 5.32
N TRP A 65 -4.48 -8.23 5.12
CA TRP A 65 -4.13 -6.91 4.63
C TRP A 65 -3.46 -6.12 5.75
N PHE A 66 -2.18 -5.81 5.57
CA PHE A 66 -1.40 -5.09 6.57
C PHE A 66 -1.65 -3.58 6.52
N ASN A 67 -1.89 -3.02 5.34
CA ASN A 67 -2.39 -1.66 5.17
C ASN A 67 -2.91 -1.49 3.72
N ASN A 68 -3.62 -0.41 3.44
CA ASN A 68 -4.06 -0.05 2.09
C ASN A 68 -4.02 1.47 1.93
N PHE A 69 -3.39 1.97 0.87
CA PHE A 69 -3.18 3.39 0.64
C PHE A 69 -2.94 3.68 -0.85
N ALA A 70 -3.03 4.95 -1.23
CA ALA A 70 -2.64 5.42 -2.55
C ALA A 70 -1.85 6.73 -2.46
N ILE A 71 -1.01 6.97 -3.46
CA ILE A 71 -0.22 8.19 -3.62
C ILE A 71 -0.89 9.08 -4.67
N LYS A 72 -0.95 10.38 -4.38
CA LYS A 72 -1.42 11.41 -5.30
C LYS A 72 -0.36 12.47 -5.52
N LYS A 73 -0.47 13.14 -6.68
CA LYS A 73 0.24 14.37 -7.01
C LYS A 73 -0.73 15.28 -7.73
N ASN A 74 -0.84 16.54 -7.29
CA ASN A 74 -1.82 17.51 -7.80
C ASN A 74 -3.26 16.96 -7.82
N GLY A 75 -3.67 16.25 -6.75
CA GLY A 75 -5.00 15.64 -6.63
C GLY A 75 -5.26 14.39 -7.49
N GLN A 76 -4.31 13.96 -8.33
CA GLN A 76 -4.45 12.76 -9.16
C GLN A 76 -3.70 11.57 -8.57
N TYR A 77 -4.30 10.38 -8.60
CA TYR A 77 -3.61 9.14 -8.23
C TYR A 77 -2.54 8.82 -9.27
N ILE A 78 -1.35 8.42 -8.81
CA ILE A 78 -0.21 8.11 -9.67
C ILE A 78 0.45 6.81 -9.23
N ASN A 79 1.12 6.13 -10.16
CA ASN A 79 2.06 5.07 -9.81
C ASN A 79 3.43 5.72 -9.57
N GLN A 80 3.83 5.83 -8.31
CA GLN A 80 5.07 6.45 -7.89
C GLN A 80 5.93 5.40 -7.19
N ARG A 81 7.25 5.40 -7.43
CA ARG A 81 8.15 4.54 -6.67
C ARG A 81 8.28 5.04 -5.23
N TYR A 82 8.13 4.13 -4.28
CA TYR A 82 8.29 4.40 -2.85
C TYR A 82 8.93 3.22 -2.14
N LYS A 83 9.48 3.50 -0.96
CA LYS A 83 9.93 2.49 0.00
C LYS A 83 8.90 2.37 1.11
N VAL A 84 8.48 1.15 1.44
CA VAL A 84 7.66 0.86 2.61
C VAL A 84 8.55 0.34 3.71
N THR A 85 8.27 0.72 4.95
CA THR A 85 8.84 0.13 6.14
C THR A 85 7.71 -0.40 7.02
N ILE A 86 7.83 -1.67 7.42
CA ILE A 86 6.87 -2.39 8.24
C ILE A 86 7.64 -3.06 9.37
N GLN A 87 7.54 -2.54 10.59
CA GLN A 87 8.31 -3.05 11.73
C GLN A 87 8.06 -4.55 11.96
N GLY A 88 9.14 -5.34 12.01
CA GLY A 88 9.12 -6.79 12.23
C GLY A 88 8.75 -7.64 11.01
N ILE A 89 8.58 -7.06 9.82
CA ILE A 89 8.27 -7.82 8.60
C ILE A 89 9.39 -8.78 8.21
N SER A 90 10.66 -8.45 8.47
CA SER A 90 11.79 -9.34 8.21
C SER A 90 11.74 -10.62 9.05
N ASN A 91 10.98 -10.63 10.15
CA ASN A 91 10.81 -11.76 11.05
C ASN A 91 9.58 -12.62 10.73
N MET A 92 8.86 -12.32 9.64
CA MET A 92 7.65 -13.05 9.23
C MET A 92 7.88 -14.52 8.85
N GLY A 93 9.14 -14.96 8.71
CA GLY A 93 9.51 -16.35 8.46
C GLY A 93 8.91 -16.88 7.16
N ARG A 94 8.04 -17.89 7.26
CA ARG A 94 7.32 -18.47 6.09
C ARG A 94 6.08 -17.67 5.66
N SER A 95 5.67 -16.67 6.44
CA SER A 95 4.49 -15.86 6.12
C SER A 95 4.81 -14.97 4.92
N ARG A 96 3.87 -14.88 3.97
CA ARG A 96 4.08 -14.17 2.71
C ARG A 96 3.40 -12.81 2.76
N LEU A 97 4.12 -11.76 2.38
CA LEU A 97 3.54 -10.44 2.16
C LEU A 97 2.65 -10.49 0.90
N VAL A 98 1.45 -9.92 0.99
CA VAL A 98 0.54 -9.76 -0.15
C VAL A 98 0.41 -8.28 -0.46
N ILE A 99 0.54 -7.92 -1.74
CA ILE A 99 0.37 -6.56 -2.25
C ILE A 99 -0.47 -6.57 -3.52
N PHE A 100 -0.90 -5.41 -3.99
CA PHE A 100 -1.55 -5.27 -5.30
C PHE A 100 -0.52 -5.09 -6.40
N ASP A 101 -0.76 -5.70 -7.56
CA ASP A 101 -0.03 -5.37 -8.78
C ASP A 101 -0.54 -4.05 -9.42
N GLY A 102 0.07 -3.63 -10.52
CA GLY A 102 -0.36 -2.46 -11.28
C GLY A 102 -1.76 -2.56 -11.91
N ASN A 103 -2.43 -3.71 -11.81
CA ASN A 103 -3.81 -3.93 -12.26
C ASN A 103 -4.81 -3.99 -11.09
N GLY A 104 -4.32 -3.88 -9.85
CA GLY A 104 -5.13 -4.00 -8.64
C GLY A 104 -5.37 -5.45 -8.19
N ASP A 105 -4.67 -6.43 -8.75
CA ASP A 105 -4.80 -7.84 -8.37
C ASP A 105 -3.82 -8.22 -7.24
N PRO A 106 -4.27 -8.94 -6.20
CA PRO A 106 -3.41 -9.34 -5.09
C PRO A 106 -2.38 -10.39 -5.55
N TYR A 107 -1.11 -10.21 -5.18
CA TYR A 107 -0.05 -11.18 -5.42
C TYR A 107 0.91 -11.29 -4.23
N TYR A 108 1.59 -12.43 -4.12
CA TYR A 108 2.64 -12.61 -3.12
C TYR A 108 3.87 -11.82 -3.51
N TYR A 109 4.30 -10.89 -2.67
CA TYR A 109 5.55 -10.17 -2.87
C TYR A 109 6.72 -11.16 -2.83
N THR A 110 7.53 -11.14 -3.89
CA THR A 110 8.69 -12.03 -4.06
C THR A 110 10.02 -11.26 -4.08
N GLY A 111 9.96 -9.93 -3.95
CA GLY A 111 11.14 -9.08 -3.93
C GLY A 111 11.91 -9.18 -2.59
N PRO A 112 13.11 -8.59 -2.55
CA PRO A 112 13.92 -8.59 -1.34
C PRO A 112 13.30 -7.70 -0.25
N ILE A 113 13.30 -8.21 0.99
CA ILE A 113 12.98 -7.45 2.19
C ILE A 113 14.27 -7.27 2.98
N ALA A 114 14.67 -6.04 3.24
CA ALA A 114 15.90 -5.70 3.96
C ALA A 114 15.62 -4.64 5.03
N ASN A 115 16.04 -4.91 6.27
CA ASN A 115 15.84 -4.02 7.42
C ASN A 115 14.38 -3.57 7.57
N ASP A 116 13.45 -4.52 7.54
CA ASP A 116 12.00 -4.27 7.61
C ASP A 116 11.42 -3.40 6.49
N SER A 117 12.18 -3.20 5.41
CA SER A 117 11.77 -2.36 4.29
C SER A 117 11.88 -3.08 2.95
N PHE A 118 11.10 -2.60 2.00
CA PHE A 118 11.11 -3.04 0.62
C PHE A 118 10.63 -1.91 -0.29
N GLU A 119 11.11 -1.89 -1.52
CA GLU A 119 10.71 -0.89 -2.51
C GLU A 119 9.63 -1.45 -3.41
N LEU A 120 8.65 -0.60 -3.71
CA LEU A 120 7.59 -0.87 -4.66
C LEU A 120 7.59 0.22 -5.73
N THR A 121 7.57 -0.22 -6.97
CA THR A 121 7.24 0.61 -8.13
C THR A 121 5.76 0.54 -8.47
N ASP A 122 5.08 -0.50 -7.99
CA ASP A 122 3.68 -0.81 -8.26
C ASP A 122 2.94 -0.86 -6.93
N GLY A 123 2.39 0.29 -6.56
CA GLY A 123 1.54 0.46 -5.39
C GLY A 123 0.20 0.98 -5.81
N ASP A 124 -0.78 0.08 -5.95
CA ASP A 124 -2.16 0.33 -6.37
C ASP A 124 -2.40 1.59 -7.24
N PRO A 125 -2.34 1.47 -8.58
CA PRO A 125 -3.09 2.32 -9.46
C PRO A 125 -4.42 1.64 -9.85
N ALA A 126 -5.51 1.90 -9.12
CA ALA A 126 -6.85 1.70 -9.70
C ALA A 126 -7.79 2.91 -9.53
N VAL A 127 -7.45 4.09 -10.08
CA VAL A 127 -8.51 4.97 -10.63
C VAL A 127 -7.99 5.65 -11.89
N GLY A 128 -8.58 5.29 -13.01
CA GLY A 128 -8.48 6.02 -14.26
C GLY A 128 -7.57 5.36 -15.28
N GLY A 129 -8.12 4.45 -16.09
CA GLY A 129 -7.92 4.65 -17.51
C GLY A 129 -8.46 6.05 -17.84
N ALA A 130 -7.64 6.92 -18.41
CA ALA A 130 -8.11 8.16 -18.99
C ALA A 130 -7.41 8.35 -20.34
N PRO A 131 -8.11 8.72 -21.42
CA PRO A 131 -9.57 8.85 -21.63
C PRO A 131 -10.26 7.56 -22.11
#